data_AF-X6NX53-F1
#
_entry.id   AF-X6NX53-F1
#
_cell.length_a   1.000
_cell.length_b   1.000
_cell.length_c   1.000
_cell.angle_alpha   90.00
_cell.angle_beta   90.00
_cell.angle_gamma   90.00
#
_symmetry.space_group_name_H-M   'P 1'
#
loop_
_entity.id
_entity.type
_entity.pdbx_description
1 polymer ?
#
loop_
_entity_poly.entity_id
_entity_poly.type
_entity_poly.pdbx_seq_one_letter_code
_entity_poly.pdbx_strand_id
1 'polypeptide(L)'
;MDELGRGTSPQEGLAIALAVVKYLHDDLQCRCLFATHFFECAELAEKLHSAANYYVDTVVETQNKTQNLTFKHKIKPGYVTQSHAIFIAKISKFPNKVIDTASDRLLQYLNSKQNAISS
;
A
#
# COMPACT_ATOMS: atom_id res chain seq x y z
N MET A 1 0.81 13.23 9.02
CA MET A 1 0.34 13.23 7.62
C MET A 1 -0.47 11.97 7.39
N ASP A 2 -1.62 12.08 6.76
CA ASP A 2 -2.53 10.96 6.53
C ASP A 2 -2.95 10.93 5.06
N GLU A 3 -2.45 9.93 4.33
CA GLU A 3 -2.85 9.59 2.96
C GLU A 3 -2.75 10.73 1.94
N LEU A 4 -1.68 11.52 2.06
CA LEU A 4 -1.34 12.59 1.13
C LEU A 4 -1.16 12.04 -0.30
N GLY A 5 -1.72 12.73 -1.29
CA GLY A 5 -1.54 12.40 -2.71
C GLY A 5 -2.63 11.53 -3.33
N ARG A 6 -3.72 11.23 -2.62
CA ARG A 6 -4.85 10.41 -3.14
C ARG A 6 -5.82 11.12 -4.09
N GLY A 7 -5.86 12.46 -4.08
CA GLY A 7 -6.85 13.25 -4.81
C GLY A 7 -6.49 13.60 -6.26
N THR A 8 -5.42 13.04 -6.81
CA THR A 8 -4.88 13.35 -8.14
C THR A 8 -4.45 12.08 -8.87
N SER A 9 -3.77 12.21 -10.02
CA SER A 9 -3.19 11.07 -10.72
C SER A 9 -2.25 10.28 -9.78
N PRO A 10 -2.22 8.95 -9.85
CA PRO A 10 -1.38 8.14 -8.96
C PRO A 10 0.10 8.53 -9.00
N GLN A 11 0.62 8.88 -10.19
CA GLN A 11 2.02 9.24 -10.40
C GLN A 11 2.36 10.59 -9.75
N GLU A 12 1.52 11.61 -9.95
CA GLU A 12 1.73 12.92 -9.31
C GLU A 12 1.54 12.82 -7.80
N GLY A 13 0.53 12.07 -7.36
CA GLY A 13 0.27 11.81 -5.95
C GLY A 13 1.47 11.20 -5.25
N LEU A 14 2.06 10.16 -5.85
CA LEU A 14 3.29 9.54 -5.35
C LEU A 14 4.47 10.52 -5.35
N ALA A 15 4.68 11.27 -6.44
CA ALA A 15 5.80 12.20 -6.54
C ALA A 15 5.75 13.28 -5.44
N ILE A 16 4.55 13.83 -5.19
CA ILE A 16 4.32 14.80 -4.11
C ILE A 16 4.56 14.16 -2.75
N ALA A 17 4.03 12.94 -2.52
CA ALA A 17 4.22 12.24 -1.25
C ALA A 17 5.70 12.00 -0.93
N LEU A 18 6.49 11.53 -1.91
CA LEU A 18 7.94 11.32 -1.77
C LEU A 18 8.67 12.63 -1.47
N ALA A 19 8.37 13.70 -2.21
CA ALA A 19 8.99 15.01 -1.99
C ALA A 19 8.70 15.55 -0.58
N VAL A 20 7.46 15.40 -0.11
CA VAL A 20 7.06 15.84 1.23
C VAL A 20 7.71 15.00 2.32
N VAL A 21 7.77 13.67 2.18
CA VAL A 21 8.52 12.80 3.11
C VAL A 21 9.97 13.24 3.20
N LYS A 22 10.61 13.52 2.06
CA LYS A 22 12.00 13.96 2.01
C LYS A 22 12.20 15.31 2.70
N TYR A 23 11.35 16.30 2.42
CA TYR A 23 11.41 17.62 3.03
C TYR A 23 11.14 17.59 4.55
N LEU A 24 10.18 16.79 5.00
CA LEU A 24 9.90 16.61 6.43
C LEU A 24 11.10 16.04 7.18
N HIS A 25 11.84 15.13 6.54
CA HIS A 25 13.01 14.47 7.11
C HIS A 25 14.29 15.32 7.01
N ASP A 26 14.63 15.86 5.84
CA ASP A 26 15.91 16.55 5.58
C ASP A 26 15.90 17.99 6.10
N ASP A 27 14.80 18.74 5.88
CA ASP A 27 14.76 20.18 6.10
C ASP A 27 14.05 20.55 7.42
N LEU A 28 12.84 20.01 7.65
CA LEU A 28 12.04 20.34 8.83
C LEU A 28 12.48 19.58 10.08
N GLN A 29 13.00 18.36 9.91
CA GLN A 29 13.47 17.45 10.96
C GLN A 29 12.48 17.31 12.14
N CYS A 30 11.17 17.34 11.85
CA CYS A 30 10.14 17.30 12.86
C CYS A 30 9.72 15.86 13.19
N ARG A 31 9.10 15.66 14.35
CA ARG A 31 8.43 14.38 14.65
C ARG A 31 7.22 14.24 13.75
N CYS A 32 7.21 13.21 12.92
CA CYS A 32 6.15 12.95 11.97
C CYS A 32 5.68 11.49 12.01
N LEU A 33 4.36 11.30 12.02
CA LEU A 33 3.72 10.06 11.60
C LEU A 33 3.20 10.27 10.18
N PHE A 34 3.61 9.42 9.24
CA PHE A 34 3.20 9.50 7.84
C PHE A 34 2.48 8.21 7.45
N ALA A 35 1.15 8.21 7.49
CA ALA A 35 0.33 7.09 7.03
C ALA A 35 0.11 7.20 5.51
N THR A 36 0.37 6.11 4.78
CA THR A 36 0.27 6.09 3.32
C THR A 36 0.04 4.68 2.78
N HIS A 37 -0.55 4.60 1.59
CA HIS A 37 -0.65 3.38 0.78
C HIS A 37 0.43 3.27 -0.31
N PHE A 38 1.28 4.28 -0.47
CA PHE A 38 2.39 4.26 -1.43
C PHE A 38 3.56 3.45 -0.87
N PHE A 39 3.84 2.28 -1.46
CA PHE A 39 4.94 1.41 -1.02
C PHE A 39 6.31 2.06 -1.24
N GLU A 40 6.44 2.88 -2.27
CA GLU A 40 7.66 3.61 -2.60
C GLU A 40 8.05 4.61 -1.49
N CYS A 41 7.09 5.14 -0.72
CA CYS A 41 7.39 5.94 0.47
C CYS A 41 8.02 5.10 1.59
N ALA A 42 7.59 3.84 1.74
CA ALA A 42 8.19 2.92 2.71
C ALA A 42 9.62 2.55 2.28
N GLU A 43 9.84 2.28 0.99
CA GLU A 43 11.19 2.04 0.43
C GLU A 43 12.12 3.25 0.59
N LEU A 44 11.58 4.48 0.46
CA LEU A 44 12.34 5.69 0.75
C LEU A 44 12.73 5.74 2.23
N ALA A 45 11.81 5.45 3.15
CA ALA A 45 12.06 5.50 4.58
C ALA A 45 13.20 4.57 5.04
N GLU A 46 13.42 3.43 4.37
CA GLU A 46 14.56 2.54 4.67
C GLU A 46 15.93 3.19 4.41
N LYS A 47 15.98 4.22 3.55
CA LYS A 47 17.21 4.93 3.16
C LYS A 47 17.45 6.20 3.98
N LEU A 48 16.49 6.59 4.81
CA LEU A 48 16.51 7.83 5.59
C LEU A 48 16.98 7.55 7.03
N HIS A 49 17.86 8.40 7.55
CA HIS A 49 18.36 8.24 8.91
C HIS A 49 17.27 8.63 9.91
N SER A 50 17.11 7.88 11.00
CA SER A 50 16.04 8.17 11.99
C SER A 50 14.61 8.07 11.45
N ALA A 51 14.39 7.45 10.29
CA ALA A 51 13.09 7.01 9.83
C ALA A 51 12.90 5.52 10.12
N ALA A 52 11.66 5.11 10.37
CA ALA A 52 11.33 3.71 10.62
C ALA A 52 9.95 3.38 10.07
N ASN A 53 9.86 2.24 9.38
CA ASN A 53 8.61 1.73 8.84
C ASN A 53 7.83 0.97 9.91
N TYR A 54 6.51 1.18 9.91
CA TYR A 54 5.56 0.43 10.70
C TYR A 54 4.31 0.13 9.89
N TYR A 55 3.65 -0.98 10.21
CA TYR A 55 2.39 -1.38 9.59
C TYR A 55 1.38 -1.87 10.62
N VAL A 56 0.09 -1.84 10.26
CA VAL A 56 -0.99 -2.40 11.07
C VAL A 56 -1.10 -3.90 10.79
N ASP A 57 -0.88 -4.70 11.83
CA ASP A 57 -0.89 -6.15 11.78
C ASP A 57 -2.26 -6.67 11.35
N THR A 58 -2.24 -7.46 10.30
CA THR A 58 -3.43 -8.05 9.70
C THR A 58 -3.16 -9.53 9.48
N VAL A 59 -4.12 -10.38 9.86
CA VAL A 59 -3.97 -11.83 9.74
C VAL A 59 -5.10 -12.40 8.90
N VAL A 60 -4.72 -13.25 7.95
CA VAL A 60 -5.66 -14.08 7.19
C VAL A 60 -5.79 -15.42 7.92
N GLU A 61 -6.99 -15.73 8.40
CA GLU A 61 -7.29 -17.00 9.07
C GLU A 61 -8.19 -17.84 8.17
N THR A 62 -7.99 -19.16 8.17
CA THR A 62 -8.86 -20.10 7.46
C THR A 62 -9.57 -20.98 8.47
N GLN A 63 -10.91 -20.90 8.51
CA GLN A 63 -11.76 -21.75 9.36
C GLN A 63 -12.81 -22.41 8.47
N ASN A 64 -12.96 -23.74 8.55
CA ASN A 64 -13.97 -24.50 7.79
C ASN A 64 -14.01 -24.19 6.27
N LYS A 65 -12.84 -24.05 5.63
CA LYS A 65 -12.68 -23.66 4.21
C LYS A 65 -13.13 -22.22 3.89
N THR A 66 -13.47 -21.41 4.89
CA THR A 66 -13.73 -19.98 4.74
C THR A 66 -12.50 -19.19 5.20
N GLN A 67 -12.05 -18.27 4.35
CA GLN A 67 -10.98 -17.34 4.69
C GLN A 67 -11.57 -16.06 5.28
N ASN A 68 -10.99 -15.58 6.37
CA ASN A 68 -11.36 -14.35 7.05
C ASN A 68 -10.12 -13.45 7.20
N LEU A 69 -10.34 -12.13 7.20
CA LEU A 69 -9.30 -11.14 7.50
C LEU A 69 -9.60 -10.50 8.85
N THR A 70 -8.62 -10.54 9.75
CA THR A 70 -8.71 -9.89 11.06
C THR A 70 -7.68 -8.78 11.15
N PHE A 71 -8.15 -7.55 11.34
CA PHE A 71 -7.30 -6.42 11.70
C PHE A 71 -6.98 -6.53 13.20
N LYS A 72 -5.72 -6.80 13.55
CA LYS A 72 -5.31 -6.96 14.95
C LYS A 72 -5.18 -5.62 15.69
N HIS A 73 -5.28 -4.50 14.97
CA HIS A 73 -5.07 -3.13 15.48
C HIS A 73 -3.74 -2.98 16.26
N LYS A 74 -2.75 -3.79 15.93
CA LYS A 74 -1.40 -3.75 16.52
C LYS A 74 -0.43 -3.18 15.49
N ILE A 75 0.39 -2.24 15.91
CA ILE A 75 1.46 -1.68 15.07
C ILE A 75 2.69 -2.59 15.21
N LYS A 76 3.28 -2.99 14.08
CA LYS A 76 4.50 -3.80 14.01
C LYS A 76 5.57 -3.11 13.18
N PRO A 77 6.86 -3.31 13.50
CA PRO A 77 7.96 -2.78 12.70
C PRO A 77 7.99 -3.42 11.31
N GLY A 78 8.44 -2.66 10.31
CA GLY A 78 8.47 -3.05 8.90
C GLY A 78 7.31 -2.46 8.10
N TYR A 79 7.15 -2.92 6.86
CA TYR A 79 6.07 -2.52 5.96
C TYR A 79 5.59 -3.72 5.15
N VAL A 80 4.41 -3.59 4.55
CA VAL A 80 3.80 -4.63 3.72
C VAL A 80 4.00 -4.26 2.25
N THR A 81 4.28 -5.25 1.40
CA THR A 81 4.53 -5.06 -0.05
C THR A 81 3.37 -5.49 -0.94
N GLN A 82 2.30 -6.03 -0.34
CA GLN A 82 1.14 -6.54 -1.04
C GLN A 82 -0.15 -5.92 -0.53
N SER A 83 -1.02 -5.54 -1.46
CA SER A 83 -2.38 -5.11 -1.14
C SER A 83 -3.32 -6.31 -1.06
N HIS A 84 -4.24 -6.29 -0.09
CA HIS A 84 -5.28 -7.30 0.07
C HIS A 84 -6.65 -6.86 -0.48
N ALA A 85 -6.72 -5.80 -1.30
CA ALA A 85 -8.00 -5.21 -1.71
C ALA A 85 -8.96 -6.19 -2.40
N ILE A 86 -8.48 -6.99 -3.36
CA ILE A 86 -9.32 -8.00 -4.05
C ILE A 86 -9.74 -9.12 -3.08
N PHE A 87 -8.83 -9.55 -2.21
CA PHE A 87 -9.14 -10.53 -1.17
C PHE A 87 -10.22 -10.02 -0.20
N ILE A 88 -10.11 -8.77 0.24
CA ILE A 88 -11.10 -8.09 1.09
C ILE A 88 -12.46 -8.04 0.38
N ALA A 89 -12.50 -7.70 -0.91
CA ALA A 89 -13.75 -7.68 -1.68
C ALA A 89 -14.40 -9.07 -1.73
N LYS A 90 -13.60 -10.14 -1.92
CA LYS A 90 -14.08 -11.53 -1.94
C LYS A 90 -14.70 -11.94 -0.60
N ILE A 91 -14.04 -11.70 0.53
CA ILE A 91 -14.59 -12.04 1.85
C ILE A 91 -15.75 -11.13 2.26
N SER A 92 -15.84 -9.93 1.67
CA SER A 92 -16.98 -9.00 1.81
C SER A 92 -18.17 -9.37 0.91
N LYS A 93 -18.13 -10.54 0.25
CA LYS A 93 -19.22 -11.09 -0.58
C LYS A 93 -19.60 -10.21 -1.78
N PHE A 94 -18.63 -9.53 -2.38
CA PHE A 94 -18.84 -8.92 -3.69
C PHE A 94 -19.20 -10.01 -4.72
N PRO A 95 -20.00 -9.71 -5.76
CA PRO A 95 -20.34 -10.70 -6.77
C PRO A 95 -19.09 -11.26 -7.45
N ASN A 96 -19.03 -12.58 -7.67
CA ASN A 96 -17.86 -13.24 -8.28
C ASN A 96 -17.45 -12.59 -9.60
N LYS A 97 -18.41 -12.22 -10.45
CA LYS A 97 -18.15 -11.51 -11.72
C LYS A 97 -17.36 -10.21 -11.53
N VAL A 98 -17.57 -9.48 -10.43
CA VAL A 98 -16.81 -8.26 -10.10
C VAL A 98 -15.39 -8.61 -9.69
N ILE A 99 -15.23 -9.64 -8.85
CA ILE A 99 -13.90 -10.13 -8.42
C ILE A 99 -13.07 -10.62 -9.60
N ASP A 100 -13.67 -11.40 -10.48
CA ASP A 100 -13.01 -11.94 -11.68
C ASP A 100 -12.57 -10.80 -12.59
N THR A 101 -13.48 -9.86 -12.90
CA THR A 101 -13.17 -8.68 -13.71
C THR A 101 -12.06 -7.82 -13.10
N ALA A 102 -12.08 -7.62 -11.78
CA ALA A 102 -11.05 -6.85 -11.09
C ALA A 102 -9.69 -7.54 -11.15
N SER A 103 -9.67 -8.87 -11.01
CA SER A 103 -8.46 -9.69 -11.09
C SER A 103 -7.86 -9.65 -12.50
N ASP A 104 -8.69 -9.78 -13.53
CA ASP A 104 -8.26 -9.69 -14.93
C ASP A 104 -7.69 -8.31 -15.27
N ARG A 105 -8.33 -7.24 -14.80
CA ARG A 105 -7.81 -5.88 -14.99
C ARG A 105 -6.46 -5.66 -14.30
N LEU A 106 -6.29 -6.19 -13.10
CA LEU A 106 -5.02 -6.12 -12.39
C LEU A 106 -3.92 -6.85 -13.18
N LEU A 107 -4.20 -8.06 -13.67
CA LEU A 107 -3.25 -8.83 -14.49
C LEU A 107 -2.85 -8.06 -15.76
N GLN A 108 -3.82 -7.48 -16.47
CA GLN A 108 -3.55 -6.65 -17.66
C GLN A 108 -2.66 -5.45 -17.33
N TYR A 109 -2.95 -4.73 -16.23
CA TYR A 109 -2.15 -3.59 -15.78
C TYR A 109 -0.70 -4.00 -15.47
N LEU A 110 -0.50 -5.09 -14.74
CA LEU A 110 0.84 -5.58 -14.39
C LEU A 110 1.65 -5.99 -15.64
N ASN A 111 1.00 -6.66 -16.60
CA ASN A 111 1.63 -7.03 -17.86
C ASN A 111 2.03 -5.80 -18.69
N SER A 112 1.16 -4.77 -18.75
CA SER A 112 1.49 -3.53 -19.45
C SER A 112 2.69 -2.81 -18.83
N LYS A 113 2.83 -2.86 -17.49
CA LYS A 113 3.98 -2.29 -16.78
C LYS A 113 5.27 -3.05 -17.08
N GLN A 114 5.25 -4.38 -17.11
CA GLN A 114 6.44 -5.18 -17.44
C GLN A 114 6.96 -4.93 -18.86
N ASN A 115 6.05 -4.83 -19.83
CA ASN A 115 6.42 -4.55 -21.22
C ASN A 115 7.08 -3.17 -21.36
N ALA A 116 6.55 -2.15 -20.68
CA ALA A 116 7.10 -0.79 -20.70
C ALA A 116 8.48 -0.66 -20.02
N ILE A 117 8.88 -1.60 -19.16
CA ILE A 117 10.20 -1.62 -18.51
C ILE A 117 11.22 -2.42 -19.34
N SER A 118 10.74 -3.31 -20.21
CA SER A 118 11.57 -4.20 -21.05
C SER A 118 11.84 -3.62 -22.45
N SER A 119 11.34 -2.41 -22.73
CA SER A 119 11.54 -1.67 -23.98
C SER A 119 12.29 -0.37 -23.73
#